data_AF-A0A1S8CSZ3-F1
#
_entry.id   AF-A0A1S8CSZ3-F1
#
_cell.length_a   1.000
_cell.length_b   1.000
_cell.length_c   1.000
_cell.angle_alpha   90.00
_cell.angle_beta   90.00
_cell.angle_gamma   90.00
#
_symmetry.space_group_name_H-M   'P 1'
#
loop_
_entity.id
_entity.type
_entity.pdbx_description
1 polymer ?
#
loop_
_entity_poly.entity_id
_entity_poly.type
_entity_poly.pdbx_seq_one_letter_code
_entity_poly.pdbx_strand_id
1 'polypeptide(L)'
;MIKTRSVPVMVFSIVCSSAGFACDPNAVNWDQFYAINDKNNDQKIQRTEWQNLSFKGSNFESGFESDLPSQQIFQQLDTNKNAVLDGQEIYYIYRYLPNPCANFNMQNTTLTKKESLLSLDKLKAFLQQLF
;
A
#
# COMPACT_ATOMS: atom_id res chain seq x y z
N MET A 1 24.07 -38.57 -30.11
CA MET A 1 23.07 -37.61 -30.64
C MET A 1 21.74 -37.90 -29.95
N ILE A 2 21.35 -37.09 -28.96
CA ILE A 2 20.01 -37.14 -28.37
C ILE A 2 19.45 -35.72 -28.52
N LYS A 3 18.40 -35.62 -29.33
CA LYS A 3 17.73 -34.39 -29.72
C LYS A 3 16.30 -34.53 -29.20
N THR A 4 16.01 -33.96 -28.04
CA THR A 4 14.63 -33.84 -27.56
C THR A 4 14.42 -32.51 -26.88
N ARG A 5 13.47 -31.79 -27.47
CA ARG A 5 13.02 -30.43 -27.22
C ARG A 5 12.40 -30.32 -25.83
N SER A 6 12.92 -29.45 -24.98
CA SER A 6 12.37 -29.21 -23.63
C SER A 6 12.10 -27.73 -23.35
N VAL A 7 11.68 -26.95 -24.36
CA VAL A 7 11.59 -25.49 -24.23
C VAL A 7 10.17 -24.90 -24.04
N PRO A 8 9.01 -25.55 -24.36
CA PRO A 8 7.76 -24.79 -24.35
C PRO A 8 6.98 -24.82 -23.02
N VAL A 9 7.57 -25.22 -21.88
CA VAL A 9 6.81 -25.31 -20.61
C VAL A 9 7.02 -24.10 -19.69
N MET A 10 8.07 -23.29 -19.89
CA MET A 10 8.45 -22.25 -18.91
C MET A 10 7.72 -20.89 -19.10
N VAL A 11 6.89 -20.72 -20.13
CA VAL A 11 6.26 -19.42 -20.46
C VAL A 11 4.86 -19.25 -19.85
N PHE A 12 4.17 -20.35 -19.50
CA PHE A 12 2.77 -20.27 -19.03
C PHE A 12 2.63 -19.88 -17.55
N SER A 13 3.71 -19.91 -16.77
CA SER A 13 3.68 -19.67 -15.31
C SER A 13 3.84 -18.19 -14.90
N ILE A 14 4.01 -17.25 -15.83
CA ILE A 14 4.31 -15.84 -15.51
C ILE A 14 3.05 -14.96 -15.46
N VAL A 15 1.91 -15.42 -15.98
CA VAL A 15 0.73 -14.56 -16.20
C VAL A 15 -0.27 -14.52 -15.02
N CYS A 16 -0.13 -15.38 -14.00
CA CYS A 16 -1.12 -15.46 -12.92
C CYS A 16 -0.79 -14.70 -11.62
N SER A 17 0.36 -14.03 -11.51
CA SER A 17 0.81 -13.46 -10.24
C SER A 17 0.53 -11.96 -10.04
N SER A 18 -0.15 -11.28 -10.95
CA SER A 18 -0.33 -9.81 -10.89
C SER A 18 -1.68 -9.32 -10.33
N ALA A 19 -2.52 -10.20 -9.81
CA ALA A 19 -3.80 -9.81 -9.20
C ALA A 19 -3.70 -9.80 -7.66
N GLY A 20 -3.04 -8.80 -7.09
CA GLY A 20 -2.94 -8.68 -5.63
C GLY A 20 -2.67 -7.29 -5.05
N PHE A 21 -2.10 -6.37 -5.81
CA PHE A 21 -1.55 -5.11 -5.24
C PHE A 21 -2.40 -3.85 -5.49
N ALA A 22 -3.69 -3.98 -5.79
CA ALA A 22 -4.53 -2.79 -6.00
C ALA A 22 -4.98 -2.12 -4.70
N CYS A 23 -4.70 -2.77 -3.56
CA CYS A 23 -5.17 -2.39 -2.23
C CYS A 23 -4.16 -2.76 -1.15
N ASP A 24 -2.87 -2.79 -1.49
CA ASP A 24 -1.91 -2.52 -0.44
C ASP A 24 -2.08 -1.04 -0.10
N PRO A 25 -2.34 -0.67 1.17
CA PRO A 25 -2.17 0.71 1.55
C PRO A 25 -0.78 1.06 1.07
N ASN A 26 -0.64 2.03 0.16
CA ASN A 26 0.68 2.62 -0.09
C ASN A 26 1.18 2.95 1.32
N ALA A 27 2.15 2.15 1.79
CA ALA A 27 2.54 2.14 3.19
C ALA A 27 2.80 3.59 3.59
N VAL A 28 2.42 3.97 4.81
CA VAL A 28 2.75 5.30 5.35
C VAL A 28 4.20 5.58 4.96
N ASN A 29 4.44 6.65 4.20
CA ASN A 29 5.79 7.03 3.82
C ASN A 29 6.47 7.52 5.09
N TRP A 30 7.12 6.61 5.80
CA TRP A 30 7.69 6.86 7.12
C TRP A 30 8.75 7.95 7.06
N ASP A 31 9.56 8.00 6.00
CA ASP A 31 10.58 9.04 5.82
C ASP A 31 9.96 10.44 5.75
N GLN A 32 8.91 10.60 4.94
CA GLN A 32 8.17 11.86 4.85
C GLN A 32 7.41 12.18 6.14
N PHE A 33 6.84 11.15 6.79
CA PHE A 33 6.12 11.30 8.04
C PHE A 33 7.04 11.83 9.16
N TYR A 34 8.23 11.24 9.33
CA TYR A 34 9.21 11.72 10.30
C TYR A 34 9.72 13.10 9.92
N ALA A 35 10.04 13.37 8.65
CA ALA A 35 10.48 14.69 8.22
C ALA A 35 9.50 15.84 8.56
N ILE A 36 8.19 15.53 8.66
CA ILE A 36 7.16 16.50 9.02
C ILE A 36 6.96 16.59 10.54
N ASN A 37 6.93 15.45 11.23
CA ASN A 37 6.42 15.35 12.60
C ASN A 37 7.51 15.28 13.66
N ASP A 38 8.65 14.67 13.35
CA ASP A 38 9.81 14.55 14.24
C ASP A 38 10.64 15.84 14.18
N LYS A 39 10.45 16.71 15.18
CA LYS A 39 11.05 18.04 15.25
C LYS A 39 12.46 18.00 15.80
N ASN A 40 12.76 17.05 16.68
CA ASN A 40 14.08 16.89 17.26
C ASN A 40 14.98 15.93 16.45
N ASN A 41 14.47 15.31 15.39
CA ASN A 41 15.14 14.40 14.47
C ASN A 41 15.71 13.16 15.18
N ASP A 42 15.00 12.62 16.18
CA ASP A 42 15.41 11.43 16.92
C ASP A 42 14.78 10.12 16.43
N GLN A 43 14.03 10.19 15.32
CA GLN A 43 13.23 9.11 14.71
C GLN A 43 12.18 8.52 15.65
N LYS A 44 11.73 9.29 16.63
CA LYS A 44 10.65 8.94 17.53
C LYS A 44 9.63 10.06 17.55
N ILE A 45 8.44 9.75 18.05
CA ILE A 45 7.36 10.73 18.19
C ILE A 45 7.08 10.97 19.66
N GLN A 46 7.45 12.14 20.16
CA GLN A 46 7.17 12.53 21.54
C GLN A 46 5.74 13.07 21.68
N ARG A 47 5.21 13.11 22.91
CA ARG A 47 3.83 13.59 23.18
C ARG A 47 3.56 15.00 22.60
N THR A 48 4.55 15.89 22.64
CA THR A 48 4.42 17.26 22.13
C THR A 48 4.31 17.31 20.61
N GLU A 49 5.01 16.41 19.93
CA GLU A 49 4.95 16.28 18.47
C GLU A 49 3.63 15.64 18.05
N TRP A 50 3.18 14.64 18.80
CA TRP A 50 1.89 13.98 18.61
C TRP A 50 0.70 14.93 18.68
N GLN A 51 0.75 15.95 19.53
CA GLN A 51 -0.33 16.95 19.63
C GLN A 51 -0.56 17.70 18.31
N ASN A 52 0.47 17.82 17.48
CA ASN A 52 0.44 18.51 16.19
C ASN A 52 0.71 17.55 15.02
N LEU A 53 0.36 16.27 15.20
CA LEU A 53 0.60 15.24 14.21
C LEU A 53 -0.08 15.60 12.87
N SER A 54 0.67 15.50 11.78
CA SER A 54 0.23 15.81 10.44
C SER A 54 0.52 14.66 9.49
N PHE A 55 -0.49 14.28 8.73
CA PHE A 55 -0.42 13.27 7.68
C PHE A 55 -0.30 13.88 6.28
N LYS A 56 0.16 15.15 6.19
CA LYS A 56 0.22 15.91 4.94
C LYS A 56 1.05 15.19 3.87
N GLY A 57 0.48 15.07 2.67
CA GLY A 57 1.07 14.37 1.54
C GLY A 57 1.04 12.85 1.65
N SER A 58 0.21 12.29 2.55
CA SER A 58 -0.07 10.86 2.64
C SER A 58 -1.52 10.55 2.28
N ASN A 59 -1.88 9.28 2.13
CA ASN A 59 -3.27 8.86 1.89
C ASN A 59 -4.18 9.04 3.13
N PHE A 60 -3.62 9.45 4.26
CA PHE A 60 -4.29 9.60 5.55
C PHE A 60 -4.45 11.07 5.96
N GLU A 61 -4.47 12.01 5.01
CA GLU A 61 -4.62 13.45 5.29
C GLU A 61 -5.86 13.80 6.12
N SER A 62 -6.90 12.98 6.07
CA SER A 62 -8.10 13.11 6.90
C SER A 62 -7.84 12.84 8.40
N GLY A 63 -6.68 12.28 8.74
CA GLY A 63 -6.29 11.94 10.11
C GLY A 63 -6.84 10.58 10.57
N PHE A 64 -7.07 10.47 11.88
CA PHE A 64 -7.54 9.24 12.50
C PHE A 64 -9.01 8.95 12.18
N GLU A 65 -9.32 7.68 11.93
CA GLU A 65 -10.68 7.13 11.86
C GLU A 65 -10.88 6.22 13.08
N SER A 66 -11.11 6.82 14.24
CA SER A 66 -11.29 6.13 15.52
C SER A 66 -12.20 6.94 16.43
N ASP A 67 -13.03 6.26 17.24
CA ASP A 67 -13.85 6.89 18.28
C ASP A 67 -13.00 7.40 19.47
N LEU A 68 -11.73 6.99 19.53
CA LEU A 68 -10.82 7.39 20.60
C LEU A 68 -10.23 8.78 20.32
N PRO A 69 -10.13 9.65 21.33
CA PRO A 69 -9.41 10.90 21.19
C PRO A 69 -7.92 10.63 20.93
N SER A 70 -7.28 11.51 20.16
CA SER A 70 -5.87 11.38 19.75
C SER A 70 -4.92 11.08 20.91
N GLN A 71 -5.13 11.67 22.09
CA GLN A 71 -4.30 11.41 23.27
C GLN A 71 -4.43 9.97 23.81
N GLN A 72 -5.62 9.36 23.72
CA GLN A 72 -5.80 7.97 24.11
C GLN A 72 -5.16 7.03 23.09
N ILE A 73 -5.16 7.39 21.80
CA ILE A 73 -4.44 6.63 20.76
C ILE A 73 -2.95 6.57 21.10
N PHE A 74 -2.32 7.72 21.44
CA PHE A 74 -0.93 7.74 21.87
C PHE A 74 -0.67 6.79 23.05
N GLN A 75 -1.54 6.83 24.08
CA GLN A 75 -1.40 5.98 25.27
C GLN A 75 -1.55 4.49 24.96
N GLN A 76 -2.35 4.13 23.95
CA GLN A 76 -2.48 2.74 23.52
C GLN A 76 -1.29 2.27 22.68
N LEU A 77 -0.65 3.18 21.93
CA LEU A 77 0.55 2.87 21.15
C LEU A 77 1.80 2.77 22.02
N ASP A 78 1.93 3.64 23.04
CA ASP A 78 3.02 3.72 24.04
C ASP A 78 3.00 2.50 24.97
N THR A 79 3.37 1.35 24.43
CA THR A 79 3.26 0.03 25.08
C THR A 79 4.28 -0.09 26.20
N ASN A 80 5.49 0.45 25.99
CA ASN A 80 6.56 0.45 26.98
C ASN A 80 6.39 1.59 28.03
N LYS A 81 5.41 2.50 27.83
CA LYS A 81 5.06 3.62 28.72
C LYS A 81 6.20 4.61 28.96
N ASN A 82 7.10 4.76 28.00
CA ASN A 82 8.25 5.67 28.09
C ASN A 82 7.91 7.11 27.64
N ALA A 83 6.64 7.38 27.29
CA ALA A 83 6.14 8.66 26.79
C ALA A 83 6.63 9.09 25.39
N VAL A 84 7.16 8.15 24.61
CA VAL A 84 7.74 8.38 23.28
C VAL A 84 7.46 7.17 22.38
N LEU A 85 6.85 7.38 21.22
CA LEU A 85 6.59 6.28 20.29
C LEU A 85 7.82 6.03 19.42
N ASP A 86 8.41 4.83 19.54
CA ASP A 86 9.44 4.37 18.62
C ASP A 86 8.85 3.84 17.30
N GLY A 87 9.72 3.42 16.38
CA GLY A 87 9.32 2.87 15.08
C GLY A 87 8.40 1.65 15.15
N GLN A 88 8.52 0.81 16.20
CA GLN A 88 7.67 -0.36 16.37
C GLN A 88 6.30 0.03 16.92
N GLU A 89 6.27 0.96 17.89
CA GLU A 89 5.03 1.46 18.48
C GLU A 89 4.23 2.28 17.48
N ILE A 90 4.88 3.22 16.79
CA ILE A 90 4.22 4.07 15.78
C ILE A 90 3.75 3.25 14.59
N TYR A 91 4.39 2.12 14.26
CA TYR A 91 3.95 1.25 13.19
C TYR A 91 2.48 0.85 13.38
N TYR A 92 2.02 0.60 14.61
CA TYR A 92 0.65 0.20 14.88
C TYR A 92 -0.40 1.32 14.71
N ILE A 93 0.01 2.53 14.33
CA ILE A 93 -0.90 3.66 14.07
C ILE A 93 -1.95 3.34 13.01
N TYR A 94 -1.66 2.44 12.04
CA TYR A 94 -2.59 2.06 10.99
C TYR A 94 -3.91 1.49 11.51
N ARG A 95 -3.95 0.98 12.76
CA ARG A 95 -5.17 0.47 13.40
C ARG A 95 -6.21 1.56 13.65
N TYR A 96 -5.77 2.82 13.68
CA TYR A 96 -6.58 3.99 13.94
C TYR A 96 -6.69 4.91 12.72
N LEU A 97 -6.09 4.52 11.59
CA LEU A 97 -6.16 5.26 10.34
C LEU A 97 -7.25 4.66 9.45
N PRO A 98 -7.87 5.48 8.59
CA PRO A 98 -8.90 5.00 7.69
C PRO A 98 -8.38 3.88 6.80
N ASN A 99 -9.17 2.83 6.61
CA ASN A 99 -8.80 1.74 5.71
C ASN A 99 -8.92 2.25 4.26
N PRO A 100 -7.81 2.43 3.52
CA PRO A 100 -7.86 2.97 2.15
C PRO A 100 -8.59 2.04 1.17
N CYS A 101 -8.82 0.79 1.58
CA CYS A 101 -9.45 -0.25 0.79
C CYS A 101 -10.91 -0.51 1.21
N ALA A 102 -11.45 0.24 2.18
CA ALA A 102 -12.82 0.02 2.67
C ALA A 102 -13.88 0.08 1.56
N ASN A 103 -13.64 0.92 0.54
CA ASN A 103 -14.52 1.08 -0.62
C ASN A 103 -13.99 0.40 -1.89
N PHE A 104 -12.99 -0.48 -1.78
CA PHE A 104 -12.48 -1.19 -2.94
C PHE A 104 -13.52 -2.17 -3.45
N ASN A 105 -14.16 -1.80 -4.56
CA ASN A 105 -15.05 -2.68 -5.29
C ASN A 105 -14.36 -3.13 -6.58
N MET A 106 -14.01 -4.43 -6.65
CA MET A 106 -13.44 -5.06 -7.84
C MET A 106 -14.31 -4.87 -9.09
N GLN A 107 -15.63 -4.71 -8.94
CA GLN A 107 -16.55 -4.52 -10.07
C GLN A 107 -16.39 -3.14 -10.72
N ASN A 108 -16.01 -2.12 -9.95
CA ASN A 108 -15.85 -0.75 -10.43
C ASN A 108 -14.48 -0.50 -11.09
N THR A 109 -13.45 -1.29 -10.72
CA THR A 109 -12.10 -1.18 -11.29
C THR A 109 -11.96 -1.82 -12.68
N THR A 110 -12.92 -2.66 -13.08
CA THR A 110 -12.98 -3.24 -14.44
C THR A 110 -13.55 -2.32 -15.53
N LEU A 111 -14.02 -1.11 -15.20
CA LEU A 111 -14.74 -0.24 -16.14
C LEU A 111 -13.93 0.96 -16.67
N THR A 112 -12.78 1.29 -16.08
CA THR A 112 -11.88 2.30 -16.64
C THR A 112 -10.70 1.61 -17.32
N LYS A 113 -10.80 1.56 -18.66
CA LYS A 113 -9.84 1.00 -19.62
C LYS A 113 -9.98 -0.50 -19.93
N LYS A 114 -11.18 -0.89 -20.37
CA LYS A 114 -11.32 -1.89 -21.43
C LYS A 114 -10.94 -1.27 -22.78
N GLU A 115 -9.72 -0.76 -22.93
CA GLU A 115 -9.10 -0.85 -24.25
C GLU A 115 -8.64 -2.28 -24.38
N SER A 116 -9.49 -3.06 -25.06
CA SER A 116 -9.28 -4.45 -25.39
C SER A 116 -7.93 -4.65 -26.10
N LEU A 117 -6.86 -4.80 -25.32
CA LEU A 117 -5.52 -5.19 -25.78
C LEU A 117 -5.52 -6.66 -26.26
N LEU A 118 -6.59 -7.40 -25.93
CA LEU A 118 -6.86 -8.78 -26.33
C LEU A 118 -8.20 -8.88 -27.06
N SER A 119 -8.51 -7.95 -27.98
CA SER A 119 -9.60 -8.28 -28.90
C SER A 119 -9.13 -9.47 -29.72
N LEU A 120 -10.01 -10.46 -29.88
CA LEU A 120 -9.72 -11.69 -30.61
C LEU A 120 -9.17 -11.38 -32.02
N ASP A 121 -9.57 -10.24 -32.57
CA ASP A 121 -9.12 -9.71 -33.86
C ASP A 121 -7.67 -9.20 -33.84
N LYS A 122 -7.24 -8.50 -32.78
CA LYS A 122 -5.83 -8.07 -32.63
C LYS A 122 -4.90 -9.26 -32.43
N LEU A 123 -5.37 -10.27 -31.72
CA LEU A 123 -4.63 -11.51 -31.47
C LEU A 123 -4.49 -12.35 -32.74
N LYS A 124 -5.56 -12.45 -33.55
CA LYS A 124 -5.51 -13.07 -34.88
C LYS A 124 -4.55 -12.34 -35.83
N ALA A 125 -4.62 -11.01 -35.89
CA ALA A 125 -3.76 -10.20 -36.75
C ALA A 125 -2.27 -10.34 -36.38
N PHE A 126 -1.96 -10.38 -35.08
CA PHE A 126 -0.59 -10.59 -34.61
C PHE A 126 -0.05 -11.98 -34.98
N LEU A 127 -0.86 -13.03 -34.82
CA LEU A 127 -0.45 -14.39 -35.17
C LEU A 127 -0.25 -14.58 -36.68
N GLN A 128 -1.05 -13.91 -37.52
CA GLN A 128 -0.87 -13.90 -38.98
C GLN A 128 0.38 -13.15 -39.46
N GLN A 129 1.00 -12.31 -38.63
CA GLN A 129 2.27 -11.67 -38.95
C GLN A 129 3.49 -12.53 -38.57
N LEU A 130 3.31 -13.52 -37.68
CA LEU A 130 4.38 -14.37 -37.17
C LEU A 130 4.46 -15.74 -37.86
N PHE A 131 3.40 -16.15 -38.56
CA PHE A 131 3.29 -17.40 -39.33
C PHE A 131 2.78 -17.10 -40.73
#